data_AF-A0A1R0Y312-F1
#
_entry.id   AF-A0A1R0Y312-F1
#
_cell.length_a   1.000
_cell.length_b   1.000
_cell.length_c   1.000
_cell.angle_alpha   90.00
_cell.angle_beta   90.00
_cell.angle_gamma   90.00
#
_symmetry.space_group_name_H-M   'P 1'
#
loop_
_entity.id
_entity.type
_entity.pdbx_description
1 polymer ?
#
loop_
_entity_poly.entity_id
_entity_poly.type
_entity_poly.pdbx_seq_one_letter_code
_entity_poly.pdbx_strand_id
1 'polypeptide(L)' 'MNIDELVARINELARKQKSVGLNQEETAERAKLREIYLENIRNNFRAQLNTIELVDNDEHEQGNKGLKH' A
#
# COMPACT_ATOMS: atom_id res chain seq x y z
N MET A 1 -3.51 0.70 18.18
CA MET A 1 -2.81 -0.43 17.56
C MET A 1 -1.98 0.14 16.43
N ASN A 2 -0.67 -0.08 16.47
CA ASN A 2 0.21 0.43 15.42
C ASN A 2 0.06 -0.40 14.16
N ILE A 3 0.24 0.21 12.99
CA ILE A 3 0.15 -0.50 11.70
C ILE A 3 1.18 -1.65 11.63
N ASP A 4 2.35 -1.44 12.23
CA ASP A 4 3.43 -2.42 12.27
C ASP A 4 3.04 -3.66 13.09
N GLU A 5 2.38 -3.47 14.24
CA GLU A 5 1.85 -4.57 15.07
C GLU A 5 0.80 -5.37 14.31
N LEU A 6 -0.05 -4.68 13.54
CA LEU A 6 -1.12 -5.26 12.76
C LEU A 6 -0.56 -6.13 11.62
N VAL A 7 0.44 -5.62 10.90
CA VAL A 7 1.16 -6.35 9.84
C VAL A 7 1.93 -7.52 10.41
N ALA A 8 2.62 -7.36 11.56
CA ALA A 8 3.33 -8.44 12.24
C ALA A 8 2.37 -9.59 12.57
N ARG A 9 1.20 -9.29 13.14
CA ARG A 9 0.18 -10.29 13.48
C ARG A 9 -0.38 -11.00 12.24
N ILE A 10 -0.67 -10.25 11.17
CA ILE A 10 -1.12 -10.86 9.90
C ILE A 10 -0.05 -11.82 9.35
N ASN A 11 1.23 -11.47 9.46
CA ASN A 11 2.34 -12.29 9.00
C ASN A 11 2.52 -13.56 9.85
N GLU A 12 2.34 -13.47 11.17
CA GLU A 12 2.33 -14.64 12.06
C GLU A 12 1.23 -15.62 11.66
N LEU A 13 -0.01 -15.14 11.50
CA LEU A 13 -1.15 -15.96 11.07
C LEU A 13 -0.91 -16.55 9.67
N ALA A 14 -0.30 -15.80 8.75
CA ALA A 14 0.05 -16.31 7.43
C ALA A 14 1.12 -17.41 7.48
N ARG A 15 2.12 -17.30 8.37
CA ARG A 15 3.13 -18.34 8.59
C ARG A 15 2.50 -19.59 9.19
N LYS A 16 1.62 -19.42 10.19
CA LYS A 16 0.89 -20.53 10.82
C LYS A 16 -0.01 -21.26 9.82
N GLN A 17 -0.69 -20.52 8.94
CA GLN A 17 -1.48 -21.12 7.86
C GLN A 17 -0.63 -22.03 6.95
N LYS A 18 0.58 -21.59 6.61
CA LYS A 18 1.48 -22.34 5.72
C LYS A 18 2.08 -23.59 6.38
N SER A 19 2.25 -23.59 7.70
CA SER A 19 2.87 -24.72 8.41
C SER A 19 1.84 -25.76 8.84
N VAL A 20 0.83 -25.34 9.61
CA VAL A 20 -0.11 -26.24 10.30
C VAL A 20 -1.56 -26.00 9.91
N GLY A 21 -1.84 -24.93 9.16
CA GLY A 21 -3.19 -24.45 8.87
C GLY A 21 -3.70 -23.48 9.93
N LEU A 22 -4.76 -22.75 9.59
CA LEU A 22 -5.46 -21.87 10.54
C LEU A 22 -6.75 -22.53 10.99
N ASN A 23 -7.11 -22.33 12.25
CA ASN A 23 -8.46 -22.65 12.71
C ASN A 23 -9.45 -21.57 12.24
N GLN A 24 -10.75 -21.77 12.46
CA GLN A 24 -11.78 -20.83 12.03
C GLN A 24 -11.67 -19.46 12.73
N GLU A 25 -11.33 -19.43 14.02
CA GLU A 25 -11.17 -18.20 14.80
C GLU A 25 -10.00 -17.35 14.28
N GLU A 26 -8.87 -17.98 14.02
CA GLU A 26 -7.67 -17.34 13.48
C GLU A 26 -7.87 -16.86 12.04
N THR A 27 -8.68 -17.59 11.27
CA THR A 27 -9.09 -17.16 9.92
C THR A 27 -9.94 -15.89 10.00
N ALA A 28 -10.90 -15.84 10.93
CA ALA A 28 -11.71 -14.65 11.19
C ALA A 28 -10.87 -13.48 11.73
N GLU A 29 -9.94 -13.74 12.65
CA GLU A 29 -8.99 -12.75 13.17
C GLU A 29 -8.18 -12.16 12.03
N ARG A 30 -7.58 -13.00 11.18
CA ARG A 30 -6.79 -12.56 10.03
C ARG A 30 -7.63 -11.74 9.05
N ALA A 31 -8.87 -12.13 8.78
CA ALA A 31 -9.76 -11.40 7.90
C ALA A 31 -10.04 -9.99 8.44
N LYS A 32 -10.39 -9.88 9.73
CA LYS A 32 -10.64 -8.61 10.40
C LYS A 32 -9.40 -7.71 10.41
N LEU A 33 -8.23 -8.27 10.71
CA LEU A 33 -6.97 -7.53 10.68
C LEU A 33 -6.66 -7.01 9.27
N ARG A 34 -6.88 -7.82 8.25
CA ARG A 34 -6.64 -7.43 6.85
C ARG A 34 -7.59 -6.31 6.41
N GLU A 35 -8.83 -6.32 6.86
CA GLU A 35 -9.80 -5.24 6.59
C GLU A 35 -9.31 -3.91 7.16
N ILE A 36 -8.92 -3.89 8.44
CA ILE A 36 -8.39 -2.69 9.12
C ILE A 36 -7.13 -2.18 8.39
N TYR A 37 -6.22 -3.07 7.99
CA TYR A 37 -5.04 -2.69 7.22
C TYR A 37 -5.40 -2.03 5.89
N LEU A 38 -6.32 -2.64 5.12
CA LEU A 38 -6.74 -2.11 3.82
C LEU A 38 -7.45 -0.77 3.94
N GLU A 39 -8.26 -0.57 4.97
CA GLU A 39 -8.94 0.70 5.20
C GLU A 39 -7.94 1.83 5.46
N ASN A 40 -6.94 1.59 6.33
CA ASN A 40 -5.88 2.55 6.57
C ASN A 40 -5.06 2.86 5.29
N ILE A 41 -4.70 1.83 4.52
CA ILE A 41 -3.98 2.00 3.25
C ILE A 41 -4.81 2.81 2.25
N ARG A 42 -6.11 2.51 2.10
CA ARG A 42 -7.00 3.26 1.19
C ARG A 42 -7.13 4.72 1.60
N ASN A 43 -7.25 5.00 2.88
CA ASN A 43 -7.34 6.38 3.39
C ASN A 43 -6.03 7.14 3.15
N ASN A 44 -4.89 6.51 3.43
CA ASN A 44 -3.58 7.10 3.15
C ASN A 44 -3.37 7.34 1.64
N PHE A 45 -3.76 6.38 0.80
CA PHE A 45 -3.64 6.50 -0.66
C PHE A 45 -4.54 7.61 -1.23
N ARG A 46 -5.78 7.74 -0.75
CA ARG A 46 -6.65 8.86 -1.12
C ARG A 46 -6.07 10.21 -0.71
N ALA A 47 -5.47 10.30 0.49
CA ALA A 47 -4.81 11.53 0.92
C ALA A 47 -3.61 11.88 0.01
N GLN A 48 -2.82 10.87 -0.40
CA GLN A 48 -1.74 11.07 -1.37
C GLN A 48 -2.29 11.54 -2.72
N LEU A 49 -3.34 10.90 -3.26
CA LEU A 49 -3.96 11.30 -4.54
C LEU A 49 -4.50 12.74 -4.50
N ASN A 50 -5.12 13.16 -3.40
CA ASN A 50 -5.59 14.54 -3.23
C ASN A 50 -4.44 15.57 -3.19
N THR A 51 -3.23 15.13 -2.90
CA THR A 51 -2.01 15.96 -2.89
C THR A 51 -1.34 15.97 -4.26
N ILE A 52 -1.72 15.08 -5.19
CA ILE A 52 -1.19 15.08 -6.56
C ILE A 52 -1.76 16.29 -7.29
N GLU A 53 -0.92 17.29 -7.46
CA GLU A 53 -1.17 18.41 -8.36
C GLU A 53 -0.79 17.98 -9.79
N LEU A 54 -1.71 18.15 -10.73
CA LEU A 54 -1.40 18.05 -12.16
C LEU A 54 -0.55 19.26 -12.53
N VAL A 55 0.77 19.06 -12.56
CA VAL A 55 1.68 20.05 -13.12
C VAL A 55 1.58 19.91 -14.64
N ASP A 56 0.73 20.72 -15.27
CA ASP A 56 0.79 20.96 -16.71
C ASP A 56 2.13 21.65 -16.99
N ASN A 57 3.16 20.84 -17.22
CA ASN A 57 4.40 21.32 -17.80
C ASN A 57 4.11 21.62 -19.27
N ASP A 58 3.64 22.84 -19.54
CA ASP A 58 3.64 23.49 -20.86
C ASP A 58 5.08 23.75 -21.37
N GLU A 59 6.00 22.81 -21.17
CA GLU A 59 7.41 22.89 -21.61
C GLU A 59 7.79 21.71 -22.52
N HIS A 60 6.83 21.07 -23.19
CA HIS A 60 7.10 20.13 -24.28
C HIS A 60 7.37 20.80 -25.64
N GLU A 61 7.84 22.04 -25.65
CA GLU A 61 8.14 22.76 -26.89
C GLU A 61 9.44 23.59 -26.79
N GLN A 62 10.59 22.96 -26.50
CA GLN A 62 11.85 23.46 -27.08
C GLN A 62 12.69 22.31 -27.63
N GLY A 63 12.74 22.29 -28.96
CA GLY A 63 13.40 21.30 -29.77
C GLY A 63 14.89 21.14 -29.47
N ASN A 64 15.30 19.90 -29.62
CA ASN A 64 16.63 19.43 -30.02
C ASN A 64 17.52 20.52 -30.65
N LYS A 65 18.25 21.30 -29.83
CA LYS A 65 19.30 22.20 -30.29
C LYS A 65 20.64 21.50 -30.14
N GLY A 66 20.99 20.76 -31.21
CA GLY A 66 22.32 20.58 -31.75
C GLY A 66 23.48 20.39 -30.76
N LEU A 67 23.91 19.13 -30.64
CA LEU A 67 25.30 18.79 -30.30
C LEU A 67 26.24 19.58 -31.23
N LYS A 68 26.98 20.55 -30.69
CA LYS A 68 28.12 21.16 -31.38
C LYS A 68 29.39 20.46 -30.90
N HIS A 69 30.06 19.77 -31.83
CA HIS A 69 31.49 19.47 -31.75
C HIS A 69 32.29 20.74 -32.01
#